data_AF-A0A957W895-F1
#
_entry.id   AF-A0A957W895-F1
#
_cell.length_a   1.000
_cell.length_b   1.000
_cell.length_c   1.000
_cell.angle_alpha   90.00
_cell.angle_beta   90.00
_cell.angle_gamma   90.00
#
_symmetry.space_group_name_H-M   'P 1'
#
loop_
_entity.id
_entity.type
_entity.pdbx_description
1 polymer ?
#
loop_
_entity_poly.entity_id
_entity_poly.type
_entity_poly.pdbx_seq_one_letter_code
_entity_poly.pdbx_strand_id
1 'polypeptide(L)'
;MNSKNPLFSLRFENGFVSEQGAAGLGSTPRLAPGRTGQAALFQGKDTLAYRSEGHLNRERGRLTFWLKPQWPGRDGRDYIFFDIGDGFYNRLRVQKDGGNNLRFIVWGPRSENGLSYNVAHWQPDEWHQIGVTWEPQRIALYVDGKLRDTSPKVDLPDRLAAKFFVGSSSNGDHQANAVIDELLIFADADEETLQASPTPIDALTLPDQFVIPVLVVAYFPVIADRIDRRMTGDVGASVGHIRQHVQQTTQQVVEALERGSIYHGYKNPAAQPSLRYQIVETLEYMDPLPTYRKPGHRVPMADYNAVMNRVNIRHWVEARGVKEVWLWGYHGGVIDIWESNMAGPFGDISNSDRDRFDLPNLSQTYTVYHYNYGRGPSEAVEDHMHQIEAVLRDIDHRLFWEQFVGRPGEGRCGWAHFPPNGVRDYDWANPNFIWTDIEDWRPNGGEKKRLNCRRWNCDSLTWFIYWMQNLPGANNGLTYRDRPLTNWWTFIGDFDGAMRKRLGLVG
;
A
#
# COMPACT_ATOMS: atom_id res chain seq x y z
N MET A 1 -5.16 5.17 28.80
CA MET A 1 -5.93 5.60 27.61
C MET A 1 -5.03 5.34 26.40
N ASN A 2 -5.58 4.76 25.33
CA ASN A 2 -4.82 4.29 24.16
C ASN A 2 -4.08 5.45 23.47
N SER A 3 -2.74 5.49 23.54
CA SER A 3 -1.85 6.49 22.91
C SER A 3 -1.73 6.36 21.37
N LYS A 4 -2.69 5.70 20.72
CA LYS A 4 -2.63 5.42 19.27
C LYS A 4 -3.69 6.15 18.45
N ASN A 5 -4.77 6.63 19.08
CA ASN A 5 -5.85 7.32 18.38
C ASN A 5 -5.73 8.84 18.56
N PRO A 6 -5.91 9.64 17.50
CA PRO A 6 -5.93 11.08 17.62
C PRO A 6 -7.16 11.54 18.42
N LEU A 7 -6.99 12.60 19.21
CA LEU A 7 -8.09 13.38 19.78
C LEU A 7 -8.87 14.12 18.69
N PHE A 8 -8.20 14.50 17.59
CA PHE A 8 -8.80 15.18 16.46
C PHE A 8 -8.15 14.75 15.16
N SER A 9 -8.95 14.42 14.15
CA SER A 9 -8.50 14.03 12.81
C SER A 9 -9.35 14.75 11.77
N LEU A 10 -8.71 15.52 10.89
CA LEU A 10 -9.34 16.25 9.81
C LEU A 10 -8.64 15.93 8.49
N ARG A 11 -9.32 15.12 7.67
CA ARG A 11 -8.83 14.56 6.39
C ARG A 11 -9.51 15.14 5.17
N PHE A 12 -10.52 15.99 5.38
CA PHE A 12 -11.29 16.65 4.34
C PHE A 12 -12.12 15.76 3.37
N GLU A 13 -12.05 14.43 3.48
CA GLU A 13 -12.86 13.50 2.68
C GLU A 13 -14.38 13.69 2.87
N ASN A 14 -14.79 14.08 4.07
CA ASN A 14 -16.16 14.42 4.42
C ASN A 14 -16.37 15.94 4.54
N GLY A 15 -15.65 16.72 3.72
CA GLY A 15 -15.69 18.17 3.76
C GLY A 15 -14.98 18.72 5.00
N PHE A 16 -15.70 19.44 5.86
CA PHE A 16 -15.09 20.14 7.01
C PHE A 16 -15.52 19.56 8.36
N VAL A 17 -15.95 18.31 8.35
CA VAL A 17 -16.28 17.54 9.56
C VAL A 17 -15.09 16.64 9.89
N SER A 18 -14.61 16.69 11.14
CA SER A 18 -13.55 15.80 11.61
C SER A 18 -14.04 14.34 11.68
N GLU A 19 -13.13 13.36 11.72
CA GLU A 19 -13.47 11.94 11.93
C GLU A 19 -14.18 11.68 13.28
N GLN A 20 -14.01 12.56 14.27
CA GLN A 20 -14.73 12.52 15.56
C GLN A 20 -16.11 13.19 15.51
N GLY A 21 -16.57 13.63 14.33
CA GLY A 21 -17.88 14.26 14.13
C GLY A 21 -17.96 15.75 14.47
N ALA A 22 -16.85 16.41 14.82
CA ALA A 22 -16.83 17.85 15.04
C ALA A 22 -16.99 18.62 13.72
N ALA A 23 -18.07 19.39 13.61
CA ALA A 23 -18.31 20.26 12.45
C ALA A 23 -17.47 21.54 12.53
N GLY A 24 -16.88 21.92 11.40
CA GLY A 24 -16.17 23.18 11.24
C GLY A 24 -17.06 24.40 11.46
N LEU A 25 -16.48 25.44 12.07
CA LEU A 25 -17.09 26.74 12.35
C LEU A 25 -16.35 27.83 11.55
N GLY A 26 -17.04 28.92 11.19
CA GLY A 26 -16.43 30.08 10.52
C GLY A 26 -16.64 30.10 9.01
N SER A 27 -15.79 30.84 8.28
CA SER A 27 -15.80 30.82 6.81
C SER A 27 -15.11 29.55 6.30
N THR A 28 -15.76 28.91 5.33
CA THR A 28 -15.36 27.60 4.85
C THR A 28 -14.34 27.73 3.71
N PRO A 29 -13.14 27.13 3.84
CA PRO A 29 -12.16 27.09 2.76
C PRO A 29 -12.66 26.26 1.58
N ARG A 30 -11.95 26.29 0.46
CA ARG A 30 -12.33 25.50 -0.73
C ARG A 30 -11.67 24.12 -0.67
N LEU A 31 -12.42 23.07 -1.00
CA LEU A 31 -11.85 21.73 -1.20
C LEU A 31 -10.93 21.71 -2.44
N ALA A 32 -9.81 21.03 -2.34
CA ALA A 32 -8.79 20.91 -3.39
C ALA A 32 -8.21 19.49 -3.41
N PRO A 33 -7.50 19.07 -4.47
CA PRO A 33 -6.79 17.80 -4.47
C PRO A 33 -5.73 17.72 -3.36
N GLY A 34 -5.84 16.70 -2.52
CA GLY A 34 -4.95 16.44 -1.38
C GLY A 34 -3.68 15.69 -1.75
N ARG A 35 -2.92 15.32 -0.72
CA ARG A 35 -1.78 14.39 -0.85
C ARG A 35 -2.28 12.98 -1.19
N THR A 36 -3.45 12.67 -0.65
CA THR A 36 -4.36 11.54 -0.90
C THR A 36 -5.77 12.12 -0.87
N GLY A 37 -6.66 11.77 -1.80
CA GLY A 37 -8.06 12.24 -1.78
C GLY A 37 -8.24 13.77 -1.79
N GLN A 38 -9.00 14.28 -0.84
CA GLN A 38 -9.37 15.70 -0.69
C GLN A 38 -8.55 16.40 0.39
N ALA A 39 -8.29 17.68 0.17
CA ALA A 39 -7.69 18.59 1.14
C ALA A 39 -8.42 19.93 1.12
N ALA A 40 -8.03 20.86 2.00
CA ALA A 40 -8.58 22.20 2.01
C ALA A 40 -7.54 23.25 1.62
N LEU A 41 -7.91 24.10 0.67
CA LEU A 41 -7.16 25.28 0.27
C LEU A 41 -7.66 26.49 1.07
N PHE A 42 -6.76 27.07 1.86
CA PHE A 42 -7.04 28.22 2.72
C PHE A 42 -6.49 29.51 2.09
N GLN A 43 -7.38 30.42 1.69
CA GLN A 43 -7.00 31.68 1.05
C GLN A 43 -7.85 32.85 1.55
N GLY A 44 -7.42 34.08 1.25
CA GLY A 44 -8.29 35.26 1.35
C GLY A 44 -8.76 35.55 2.78
N LYS A 45 -10.00 35.17 3.12
CA LYS A 45 -10.62 35.40 4.45
C LYS A 45 -11.13 34.09 5.07
N ASP A 46 -10.62 32.95 4.65
CA ASP A 46 -11.02 31.65 5.18
C ASP A 46 -10.58 31.50 6.65
N THR A 47 -11.45 30.94 7.50
CA THR A 47 -11.26 30.86 8.96
C THR A 47 -11.93 29.60 9.54
N LEU A 48 -11.44 28.42 9.13
CA LEU A 48 -11.96 27.15 9.64
C LEU A 48 -11.55 26.93 11.09
N ALA A 49 -12.53 26.82 11.98
CA ALA A 49 -12.31 26.64 13.41
C ALA A 49 -13.07 25.45 13.98
N TYR A 50 -12.55 24.89 15.07
CA TYR A 50 -13.18 23.79 15.82
C TYR A 50 -13.16 24.08 17.31
N ARG A 51 -14.10 23.50 18.06
CA ARG A 51 -14.08 23.56 19.53
C ARG A 51 -12.88 22.78 20.05
N SER A 52 -12.17 23.34 21.02
CA SER A 52 -10.97 22.73 21.61
C SER A 52 -11.28 21.61 22.61
N GLU A 53 -12.42 21.70 23.30
CA GLU A 53 -12.86 20.70 24.27
C GLU A 53 -12.93 19.30 23.64
N GLY A 54 -12.24 18.34 24.26
CA GLY A 54 -12.16 16.95 23.78
C GLY A 54 -11.17 16.70 22.63
N HIS A 55 -10.66 17.74 21.97
CA HIS A 55 -9.87 17.63 20.74
C HIS A 55 -8.39 18.03 20.89
N LEU A 56 -8.01 18.63 22.02
CA LEU A 56 -6.62 19.00 22.31
C LEU A 56 -6.32 18.84 23.80
N ASN A 57 -5.17 18.25 24.12
CA ASN A 57 -4.66 18.17 25.48
C ASN A 57 -3.66 19.31 25.74
N ARG A 58 -3.96 20.14 26.74
CA ARG A 58 -3.13 21.30 27.11
C ARG A 58 -1.74 20.92 27.61
N GLU A 59 -1.65 19.85 28.40
CA GLU A 59 -0.44 19.53 29.18
C GLU A 59 0.60 18.74 28.39
N ARG A 60 0.17 18.07 27.33
CA ARG A 60 1.03 17.37 26.39
C ARG A 60 0.26 17.03 25.13
N GLY A 61 0.96 16.85 24.03
CA GLY A 61 0.34 16.39 22.80
C GLY A 61 1.26 16.53 21.61
N ARG A 62 0.68 16.18 20.47
CA ARG A 62 1.34 16.23 19.17
C ARG A 62 0.35 16.63 18.10
N LEU A 63 0.79 17.50 17.19
CA LEU A 63 0.05 17.94 16.01
C LEU A 63 0.88 17.59 14.77
N THR A 64 0.25 16.99 13.77
CA THR A 64 0.84 16.76 12.45
C THR A 64 -0.13 17.12 11.34
N PHE A 65 0.38 17.61 10.21
CA PHE A 65 -0.38 17.86 8.99
C PHE A 65 0.54 17.93 7.77
N TRP A 66 -0.02 17.72 6.58
CA TRP A 66 0.63 18.02 5.31
C TRP A 66 0.32 19.45 4.88
N LEU A 67 1.32 20.12 4.33
CA LEU A 67 1.25 21.49 3.84
C LEU A 67 1.79 21.55 2.41
N LYS A 68 1.02 22.13 1.51
CA LYS A 68 1.47 22.50 0.16
C LYS A 68 1.32 24.01 -0.03
N PRO A 69 2.39 24.80 0.12
CA PRO A 69 2.34 26.25 0.05
C PRO A 69 2.11 26.72 -1.39
N GLN A 70 1.35 27.80 -1.59
CA GLN A 70 1.24 28.46 -2.92
C GLN A 70 2.26 29.59 -3.09
N TRP A 71 3.24 29.64 -2.20
CA TRP A 71 4.22 30.69 -2.08
C TRP A 71 5.61 30.07 -1.98
N PRO A 72 6.65 30.76 -2.49
CA PRO A 72 8.02 30.30 -2.31
C PRO A 72 8.45 30.58 -0.88
N GLY A 73 9.21 29.67 -0.27
CA GLY A 73 9.58 29.79 1.14
C GLY A 73 10.43 31.03 1.49
N ARG A 74 10.98 31.70 0.47
CA ARG A 74 11.80 32.93 0.58
C ARG A 74 11.05 34.26 0.45
N ASP A 75 9.72 34.25 0.42
CA ASP A 75 8.92 35.44 0.09
C ASP A 75 8.85 36.54 1.17
N GLY A 76 9.42 36.31 2.36
CA GLY A 76 9.45 37.28 3.46
C GLY A 76 8.07 37.59 4.07
N ARG A 77 7.07 36.73 3.88
CA ARG A 77 5.71 36.92 4.41
C ARG A 77 5.35 35.95 5.54
N ASP A 78 4.37 36.36 6.33
CA ASP A 78 3.80 35.58 7.42
C ASP A 78 2.59 34.74 6.95
N TYR A 79 2.55 33.47 7.37
CA TYR A 79 1.46 32.53 7.09
C TYR A 79 1.16 31.69 8.32
N ILE A 80 -0.11 31.53 8.70
CA ILE A 80 -0.50 30.78 9.89
C ILE A 80 -1.23 29.49 9.49
N PHE A 81 -0.78 28.36 10.03
CA PHE A 81 -1.27 27.02 9.68
C PHE A 81 -2.14 26.41 10.78
N PHE A 82 -1.81 26.68 12.04
CA PHE A 82 -2.57 26.25 13.20
C PHE A 82 -2.46 27.29 14.31
N ASP A 83 -3.56 27.57 14.99
CA ASP A 83 -3.60 28.61 16.01
C ASP A 83 -4.65 28.31 17.09
N ILE A 84 -4.25 28.29 18.37
CA ILE A 84 -5.18 28.19 19.50
C ILE A 84 -4.81 29.21 20.56
N GLY A 85 -5.63 30.25 20.69
CA GLY A 85 -5.44 31.35 21.64
C GLY A 85 -6.45 32.47 21.36
N ASP A 86 -6.92 33.13 22.40
CA ASP A 86 -7.85 34.29 22.34
C ASP A 86 -7.19 35.61 22.75
N GLY A 87 -5.87 35.58 22.98
CA GLY A 87 -5.03 36.72 23.31
C GLY A 87 -3.57 36.46 22.95
N PHE A 88 -2.67 37.25 23.55
CA PHE A 88 -1.22 37.11 23.34
C PHE A 88 -0.64 35.88 24.07
N TYR A 89 -0.98 35.72 25.35
CA TYR A 89 -0.55 34.60 26.19
C TYR A 89 -1.52 33.41 26.13
N ASN A 90 -1.07 32.26 26.65
CA ASN A 90 -1.81 30.99 26.67
C ASN A 90 -2.20 30.54 25.26
N ARG A 91 -1.19 30.35 24.41
CA ARG A 91 -1.34 30.12 22.97
C ARG A 91 -0.36 29.10 22.42
N LEU A 92 -0.81 28.27 21.48
CA LEU A 92 0.07 27.47 20.61
C LEU A 92 -0.15 27.93 19.16
N ARG A 93 0.94 28.06 18.40
CA ARG A 93 0.88 28.44 16.98
C ARG A 93 1.94 27.75 16.15
N VAL A 94 1.53 27.31 14.95
CA VAL A 94 2.42 26.90 13.87
C VAL A 94 2.30 27.90 12.72
N GLN A 95 3.41 28.52 12.32
CA GLN A 95 3.42 29.58 11.31
C GLN A 95 4.71 29.59 10.48
N LYS A 96 4.70 30.21 9.30
CA LYS A 96 5.89 30.80 8.69
C LYS A 96 5.97 32.27 9.07
N ASP A 97 7.16 32.76 9.42
CA ASP A 97 7.39 34.19 9.67
C ASP A 97 8.05 34.92 8.48
N GLY A 98 8.06 36.26 8.55
CA GLY A 98 8.74 37.12 7.58
C GLY A 98 10.27 36.95 7.51
N GLY A 99 10.88 36.24 8.46
CA GLY A 99 12.28 35.79 8.42
C GLY A 99 12.49 34.51 7.60
N ASN A 100 11.43 34.01 6.95
CA ASN A 100 11.38 32.74 6.21
C ASN A 100 11.60 31.51 7.09
N ASN A 101 11.25 31.60 8.38
CA ASN A 101 11.31 30.46 9.28
C ASN A 101 9.93 29.86 9.47
N LEU A 102 9.83 28.54 9.31
CA LEU A 102 8.76 27.78 9.91
C LEU A 102 8.98 27.75 11.42
N ARG A 103 7.94 28.11 12.19
CA ARG A 103 7.99 28.26 13.64
C ARG A 103 6.90 27.47 14.32
N PHE A 104 7.26 26.88 15.45
CA PHE A 104 6.32 26.43 16.47
C PHE A 104 6.53 27.30 17.71
N ILE A 105 5.49 28.01 18.13
CA ILE A 105 5.56 28.97 19.23
C ILE A 105 4.54 28.60 20.29
N VAL A 106 5.01 28.52 21.53
CA VAL A 106 4.20 28.27 22.71
C VAL A 106 4.32 29.45 23.66
N TRP A 107 3.20 30.13 23.89
CA TRP A 107 3.07 31.14 24.93
C TRP A 107 2.42 30.54 26.16
N GLY A 108 3.17 30.50 27.25
CA GLY A 108 2.63 30.24 28.58
C GLY A 108 1.83 31.45 29.10
N PRO A 109 1.52 31.51 30.40
CA PRO A 109 0.79 32.64 30.97
C PRO A 109 1.61 33.94 31.00
N ARG A 110 2.96 33.87 30.94
CA ARG A 110 3.88 35.03 31.02
C ARG A 110 5.18 34.86 30.24
N SER A 111 5.28 33.85 29.38
CA SER A 111 6.50 33.52 28.64
C SER A 111 6.19 33.13 27.20
N GLU A 112 7.20 33.24 26.34
CA GLU A 112 7.17 32.82 24.94
C GLU A 112 8.35 31.88 24.71
N ASN A 113 8.09 30.74 24.09
CA ASN A 113 9.11 29.79 23.67
C ASN A 113 8.87 29.45 22.21
N GLY A 114 9.84 29.74 21.34
CA GLY A 114 9.72 29.56 19.89
C GLY A 114 10.82 28.68 19.35
N LEU A 115 10.44 27.75 18.48
CA LEU A 115 11.33 26.94 17.65
C LEU A 115 11.35 27.51 16.23
N SER A 116 12.47 27.36 15.52
CA SER A 116 12.62 27.92 14.17
C SER A 116 13.39 26.99 13.23
N TYR A 117 12.90 26.84 12.01
CA TYR A 117 13.59 26.18 10.91
C TYR A 117 13.46 27.00 9.64
N ASN A 118 14.58 27.38 9.02
CA ASN A 118 14.54 28.19 7.81
C ASN A 118 14.06 27.38 6.59
N VAL A 119 13.01 27.87 5.94
CA VAL A 119 12.36 27.23 4.80
C VAL A 119 12.55 27.99 3.49
N ALA A 120 13.52 28.91 3.41
CA ALA A 120 13.75 29.73 2.20
C ALA A 120 14.00 28.92 0.92
N HIS A 121 14.38 27.65 1.04
CA HIS A 121 14.63 26.72 -0.06
C HIS A 121 13.35 26.08 -0.64
N TRP A 122 12.22 26.12 0.08
CA TRP A 122 10.96 25.52 -0.38
C TRP A 122 10.45 26.18 -1.65
N GLN A 123 9.97 25.35 -2.59
CA GLN A 123 9.25 25.83 -3.75
C GLN A 123 7.73 25.84 -3.50
N PRO A 124 6.99 26.71 -4.21
CA PRO A 124 5.53 26.58 -4.26
C PRO A 124 5.13 25.18 -4.75
N ASP A 125 3.96 24.73 -4.31
CA ASP A 125 3.30 23.50 -4.71
C ASP A 125 4.03 22.18 -4.34
N GLU A 126 5.05 22.24 -3.48
CA GLU A 126 5.70 21.07 -2.87
C GLU A 126 5.01 20.64 -1.57
N TRP A 127 4.73 19.35 -1.42
CA TRP A 127 4.18 18.80 -0.18
C TRP A 127 5.26 18.65 0.88
N HIS A 128 5.02 19.20 2.07
CA HIS A 128 5.84 19.04 3.25
C HIS A 128 5.01 18.53 4.43
N GLN A 129 5.55 17.58 5.19
CA GLN A 129 4.93 17.13 6.44
C GLN A 129 5.44 17.99 7.60
N ILE A 130 4.53 18.58 8.36
CA ILE A 130 4.85 19.40 9.53
C ILE A 130 4.39 18.67 10.78
N GLY A 131 5.28 18.54 11.76
CA GLY A 131 4.97 17.93 13.06
C GLY A 131 5.46 18.80 14.20
N VAL A 132 4.67 18.91 15.26
CA VAL A 132 5.09 19.57 16.51
C VAL A 132 4.66 18.74 17.72
N THR A 133 5.49 18.73 18.75
CA THR A 133 5.16 18.09 20.04
C THR A 133 5.31 19.10 21.18
N TRP A 134 4.50 18.93 22.22
CA TRP A 134 4.61 19.69 23.47
C TRP A 134 4.38 18.79 24.67
N GLU A 135 5.13 19.05 25.74
CA GLU A 135 5.01 18.44 27.06
C GLU A 135 5.72 19.36 28.09
N PRO A 136 5.55 19.17 29.41
CA PRO A 136 5.98 20.15 30.41
C PRO A 136 7.46 20.54 30.40
N GLN A 137 8.32 19.76 29.75
CA GLN A 137 9.76 20.01 29.67
C GLN A 137 10.31 19.89 28.26
N ARG A 138 9.45 19.88 27.24
CA ARG A 138 9.92 19.78 25.85
C ARG A 138 8.90 20.28 24.85
N ILE A 139 9.40 21.05 23.90
CA ILE A 139 8.75 21.25 22.60
C ILE A 139 9.71 20.82 21.50
N ALA A 140 9.17 20.31 20.40
CA ALA A 140 9.95 19.96 19.22
C ALA A 140 9.21 20.29 17.93
N LEU A 141 9.98 20.61 16.89
CA LEU A 141 9.52 20.90 15.53
C LEU A 141 10.13 19.90 14.55
N TYR A 142 9.28 19.30 13.74
CA TYR A 142 9.61 18.31 12.73
C TYR A 142 9.19 18.80 11.34
N VAL A 143 10.05 18.52 10.35
CA VAL A 143 9.75 18.75 8.93
C VAL A 143 10.23 17.54 8.14
N ASP A 144 9.30 16.93 7.39
CA ASP A 144 9.53 15.76 6.53
C ASP A 144 10.20 14.60 7.29
N GLY A 145 9.61 14.27 8.44
CA GLY A 145 10.08 13.19 9.30
C GLY A 145 11.30 13.51 10.17
N LYS A 146 11.91 14.69 10.02
CA LYS A 146 13.18 15.04 10.66
C LYS A 146 12.98 16.09 11.74
N LEU A 147 13.55 15.83 12.93
CA LEU A 147 13.66 16.83 14.00
C LEU A 147 14.49 18.02 13.49
N ARG A 148 13.93 19.22 13.55
CA ARG A 148 14.58 20.46 13.11
C ARG A 148 15.04 21.33 14.26
N ASP A 149 14.25 21.38 15.32
CA ASP A 149 14.55 22.19 16.49
C ASP A 149 13.80 21.65 17.72
N THR A 150 14.33 21.88 18.91
CA THR A 150 13.72 21.48 20.19
C THR A 150 14.19 22.37 21.33
N SER A 151 13.31 22.61 22.31
CA SER A 151 13.66 23.34 23.54
C SER A 151 13.23 22.53 24.77
N PRO A 152 14.13 22.33 25.75
CA PRO A 152 13.81 21.66 27.01
C PRO A 152 13.14 22.60 28.04
N LYS A 153 13.01 23.89 27.73
CA LYS A 153 12.44 24.89 28.62
C LYS A 153 11.19 25.46 27.96
N VAL A 154 10.02 25.08 28.46
CA VAL A 154 8.74 25.59 28.00
C VAL A 154 7.79 25.73 29.18
N ASP A 155 7.15 26.89 29.31
CA ASP A 155 5.95 26.98 30.14
C ASP A 155 4.75 26.80 29.21
N LEU A 156 4.02 25.70 29.39
CA LEU A 156 2.80 25.46 28.64
C LEU A 156 1.68 26.42 29.10
N PRO A 157 0.67 26.68 28.24
CA PRO A 157 -0.51 27.43 28.65
C PRO A 157 -1.16 26.83 29.90
N ASP A 158 -1.71 27.68 30.77
CA ASP A 158 -2.53 27.25 31.92
C ASP A 158 -4.01 27.01 31.56
N ARG A 159 -4.43 27.51 30.39
CA ARG A 159 -5.77 27.34 29.81
C ARG A 159 -5.68 27.25 28.29
N LEU A 160 -6.73 26.71 27.67
CA LEU A 160 -6.92 26.73 26.21
C LEU A 160 -8.05 27.68 25.85
N ALA A 161 -7.92 28.37 24.71
CA ALA A 161 -9.04 29.07 24.10
C ALA A 161 -10.16 28.08 23.72
N ALA A 162 -11.41 28.55 23.64
CA ALA A 162 -12.56 27.71 23.34
C ALA A 162 -12.53 27.09 21.93
N LYS A 163 -11.72 27.65 21.01
CA LYS A 163 -11.55 27.18 19.65
C LYS A 163 -10.09 27.21 19.23
N PHE A 164 -9.75 26.32 18.30
CA PHE A 164 -8.54 26.41 17.50
C PHE A 164 -8.90 26.63 16.03
N PHE A 165 -7.95 27.17 15.27
CA PHE A 165 -8.10 27.54 13.87
C PHE A 165 -7.10 26.74 13.04
N VAL A 166 -7.56 26.30 11.87
CA VAL A 166 -6.77 25.60 10.87
C VAL A 166 -6.64 26.52 9.66
N GLY A 167 -5.41 26.70 9.17
CA GLY A 167 -5.10 27.49 7.99
C GLY A 167 -5.33 29.01 8.12
N SER A 168 -5.58 29.51 9.33
CA SER A 168 -5.68 30.94 9.60
C SER A 168 -5.26 31.29 11.02
N SER A 169 -4.97 32.58 11.24
CA SER A 169 -4.94 33.15 12.60
C SER A 169 -6.33 33.12 13.24
N SER A 170 -6.36 33.21 14.58
CA SER A 170 -7.62 33.38 15.33
C SER A 170 -8.39 34.67 14.99
N ASN A 171 -7.71 35.66 14.41
CA ASN A 171 -8.30 36.95 14.02
C ASN A 171 -8.76 36.97 12.56
N GLY A 172 -8.42 35.93 11.77
CA GLY A 172 -8.71 35.86 10.35
C GLY A 172 -7.95 36.86 9.48
N ASP A 173 -6.86 37.45 10.01
CA ASP A 173 -6.03 38.45 9.33
C ASP A 173 -4.79 37.87 8.62
N HIS A 174 -4.49 36.59 8.85
CA HIS A 174 -3.43 35.86 8.17
C HIS A 174 -3.92 34.45 7.83
N GLN A 175 -3.83 34.08 6.55
CA GLN A 175 -4.20 32.77 6.03
C GLN A 175 -2.95 31.99 5.66
N ALA A 176 -3.06 30.66 5.62
CA ALA A 176 -1.97 29.81 5.18
C ALA A 176 -1.58 30.05 3.72
N ASN A 177 -2.52 30.46 2.86
CA ASN A 177 -2.35 30.54 1.41
C ASN A 177 -1.69 29.26 0.88
N ALA A 178 -2.25 28.14 1.31
CA ALA A 178 -1.71 26.80 1.14
C ALA A 178 -2.85 25.78 1.17
N VAL A 179 -2.57 24.60 0.60
CA VAL A 179 -3.40 23.42 0.82
C VAL A 179 -2.91 22.71 2.08
N ILE A 180 -3.82 22.42 3.01
CA ILE A 180 -3.54 21.64 4.22
C ILE A 180 -4.33 20.33 4.15
N ASP A 181 -3.68 19.25 4.55
CA ASP A 181 -4.23 17.89 4.49
C ASP A 181 -3.80 17.06 5.72
N GLU A 182 -4.55 16.01 6.05
CA GLU A 182 -4.32 15.05 7.17
C GLU A 182 -3.91 15.72 8.49
N LEU A 183 -4.72 16.66 9.00
CA LEU A 183 -4.44 17.29 10.28
C LEU A 183 -4.85 16.39 11.44
N LEU A 184 -3.87 15.94 12.23
CA LEU A 184 -4.06 15.04 13.35
C LEU A 184 -3.54 15.66 14.65
N ILE A 185 -4.31 15.57 15.73
CA ILE A 185 -3.93 15.99 17.08
C ILE A 185 -4.02 14.78 18.02
N PHE A 186 -2.95 14.49 18.75
CA PHE A 186 -2.85 13.37 19.69
C PHE A 186 -2.73 13.85 21.13
N ALA A 187 -3.15 12.99 22.06
CA ALA A 187 -3.10 13.28 23.51
C ALA A 187 -1.71 13.10 24.13
N ASP A 188 -0.75 12.55 23.39
CA ASP A 188 0.62 12.27 23.80
C ASP A 188 1.63 12.96 22.87
N ALA A 189 2.89 13.00 23.31
CA ALA A 189 4.02 13.59 22.60
C ALA A 189 4.92 12.51 21.95
N ASP A 190 4.39 11.30 21.69
CA ASP A 190 5.18 10.21 21.12
C ASP A 190 5.67 10.57 19.72
N GLU A 191 6.93 10.26 19.41
CA GLU A 191 7.60 10.71 18.19
C GLU A 191 7.69 9.63 17.13
N GLU A 192 7.26 8.40 17.45
CA GLU A 192 7.41 7.23 16.58
C GLU A 192 6.75 7.42 15.20
N THR A 193 5.59 8.09 15.13
CA THR A 193 4.93 8.40 13.84
C THR A 193 5.41 9.69 13.17
N LEU A 194 6.28 10.47 13.83
CA LEU A 194 6.92 11.65 13.25
C LEU A 194 8.32 11.35 12.68
N GLN A 195 8.94 10.21 13.04
CA GLN A 195 10.27 9.81 12.58
C GLN A 195 10.25 8.68 11.54
N ALA A 196 9.13 7.98 11.41
CA ALA A 196 8.89 7.12 10.24
C ALA A 196 8.76 8.00 8.99
N SER A 197 9.48 7.68 7.90
CA SER A 197 9.15 8.23 6.58
C SER A 197 7.64 8.11 6.40
N PRO A 198 6.93 9.20 6.04
CA PRO A 198 5.49 9.25 6.18
C PRO A 198 4.87 8.25 5.22
N THR A 199 4.57 7.08 5.77
CA THR A 199 3.65 6.12 5.19
C THR A 199 2.28 6.61 5.63
N PRO A 200 1.32 6.84 4.72
CA PRO A 200 0.02 7.38 5.06
C PRO A 200 -0.59 6.66 6.26
N ILE A 201 -0.81 7.38 7.35
CA ILE A 201 -1.69 6.92 8.42
C ILE A 201 -3.08 7.05 7.82
N ASP A 202 -3.59 5.99 7.19
CA ASP A 202 -4.96 5.96 6.72
C ASP A 202 -5.80 4.91 7.45
N ALA A 203 -6.84 5.40 8.12
CA ALA A 203 -8.10 4.70 8.15
C ALA A 203 -8.75 4.90 6.77
N LEU A 204 -8.70 3.84 5.95
CA LEU A 204 -9.57 3.57 4.78
C LEU A 204 -9.54 4.54 3.57
N THR A 205 -8.38 4.99 3.13
CA THR A 205 -8.13 5.17 1.69
C THR A 205 -6.93 4.35 1.26
N LEU A 206 -7.21 3.21 0.63
CA LEU A 206 -6.21 2.44 -0.07
C LEU A 206 -5.85 3.21 -1.34
N PRO A 207 -4.60 3.18 -1.83
CA PRO A 207 -4.29 3.82 -3.09
C PRO A 207 -5.20 3.25 -4.18
N ASP A 208 -5.63 4.10 -5.13
CA ASP A 208 -6.38 3.66 -6.31
C ASP A 208 -5.62 2.57 -7.10
N GLN A 209 -4.31 2.50 -6.89
CA GLN A 209 -3.40 1.57 -7.53
C GLN A 209 -2.15 1.31 -6.67
N PHE A 210 -1.89 0.04 -6.37
CA PHE A 210 -0.67 -0.39 -5.68
C PHE A 210 0.46 -0.62 -6.68
N VAL A 211 1.61 0.01 -6.45
CA VAL A 211 2.83 -0.29 -7.21
C VAL A 211 3.51 -1.50 -6.58
N ILE A 212 3.87 -2.47 -7.43
CA ILE A 212 4.61 -3.69 -7.10
C ILE A 212 6.00 -3.60 -7.74
N PRO A 213 7.02 -3.17 -7.01
CA PRO A 213 8.39 -3.20 -7.50
C PRO A 213 8.90 -4.65 -7.53
N VAL A 214 9.35 -5.11 -8.69
CA VAL A 214 9.76 -6.49 -8.97
C VAL A 214 11.25 -6.54 -9.26
N LEU A 215 11.95 -7.49 -8.65
CA LEU A 215 13.29 -7.90 -9.06
C LEU A 215 13.18 -9.16 -9.92
N VAL A 216 13.64 -9.10 -11.17
CA VAL A 216 13.73 -10.30 -12.02
C VAL A 216 15.11 -10.93 -11.84
N VAL A 217 15.16 -12.23 -11.60
CA VAL A 217 16.40 -12.99 -11.47
C VAL A 217 16.32 -14.17 -12.44
N ALA A 218 17.28 -14.31 -13.36
CA ALA A 218 17.29 -15.38 -14.34
C ALA A 218 18.58 -16.20 -14.28
N TYR A 219 18.46 -17.52 -14.25
CA TYR A 219 19.59 -18.45 -14.31
C TYR A 219 19.59 -19.21 -15.63
N PHE A 220 20.61 -19.02 -16.45
CA PHE A 220 20.80 -19.68 -17.73
C PHE A 220 22.03 -20.59 -17.63
N PRO A 221 21.92 -21.90 -17.36
CA PRO A 221 23.09 -22.77 -17.35
C PRO A 221 23.68 -22.83 -18.75
N VAL A 222 24.84 -22.21 -19.00
CA VAL A 222 25.40 -22.09 -20.36
C VAL A 222 26.50 -23.12 -20.62
N ILE A 223 26.44 -23.75 -21.79
CA ILE A 223 27.59 -24.41 -22.42
C ILE A 223 27.79 -23.83 -23.84
N ALA A 224 28.97 -23.26 -24.07
CA ALA A 224 29.25 -22.44 -25.26
C ALA A 224 28.25 -21.27 -25.41
N ASP A 225 27.37 -21.31 -26.41
CA ASP A 225 26.37 -20.28 -26.72
C ASP A 225 24.92 -20.77 -26.48
N ARG A 226 24.75 -21.91 -25.80
CA ARG A 226 23.47 -22.59 -25.60
C ARG A 226 23.17 -22.87 -24.14
N ILE A 227 21.89 -23.02 -23.83
CA ILE A 227 21.47 -23.62 -22.57
C ILE A 227 21.94 -25.09 -22.54
N ASP A 228 22.62 -25.47 -21.47
CA ASP A 228 23.10 -26.82 -21.25
C ASP A 228 21.94 -27.75 -20.92
N ARG A 229 21.47 -28.48 -21.93
CA ARG A 229 20.37 -29.44 -21.81
C ARG A 229 20.65 -30.54 -20.78
N ARG A 230 21.92 -30.80 -20.43
CA ARG A 230 22.27 -31.78 -19.39
C ARG A 230 21.87 -31.29 -18.00
N MET A 231 21.81 -29.97 -17.81
CA MET A 231 21.36 -29.36 -16.55
C MET A 231 19.84 -29.22 -16.50
N THR A 232 19.23 -28.83 -17.62
CA THR A 232 17.78 -28.54 -17.68
C THR A 232 16.90 -29.75 -17.95
N GLY A 233 17.45 -30.80 -18.55
CA GLY A 233 16.72 -32.00 -18.98
C GLY A 233 16.03 -31.86 -20.34
N ASP A 234 15.44 -30.70 -20.63
CA ASP A 234 14.58 -30.49 -21.80
C ASP A 234 14.99 -29.29 -22.69
N VAL A 235 15.38 -28.16 -22.11
CA VAL A 235 15.74 -26.94 -22.85
C VAL A 235 17.20 -26.91 -23.26
N GLY A 236 17.47 -26.83 -24.57
CA GLY A 236 18.82 -26.75 -25.14
C GLY A 236 18.99 -25.70 -26.24
N ALA A 237 18.17 -24.64 -26.24
CA ALA A 237 18.18 -23.56 -27.23
C ALA A 237 19.36 -22.60 -27.03
N SER A 238 19.57 -21.66 -27.96
CA SER A 238 20.59 -20.61 -27.79
C SER A 238 20.23 -19.69 -26.62
N VAL A 239 21.24 -19.18 -25.92
CA VAL A 239 21.03 -18.25 -24.78
C VAL A 239 20.25 -17.02 -25.23
N GLY A 240 20.55 -16.49 -26.43
CA GLY A 240 19.84 -15.34 -27.00
C GLY A 240 18.34 -15.60 -27.19
N HIS A 241 17.95 -16.80 -27.63
CA HIS A 241 16.54 -17.15 -27.80
C HIS A 241 15.81 -17.24 -26.46
N ILE A 242 16.41 -17.91 -25.47
CA ILE A 242 15.79 -18.07 -24.15
C ILE A 242 15.72 -16.74 -23.40
N ARG A 243 16.74 -15.88 -23.51
CA ARG A 243 16.69 -14.52 -22.96
C ARG A 243 15.54 -13.70 -23.56
N GLN A 244 15.38 -13.74 -24.88
CA GLN A 244 14.27 -13.05 -25.55
C GLN A 244 12.91 -13.58 -25.08
N HIS A 245 12.77 -14.90 -24.97
CA HIS A 245 11.56 -15.53 -24.45
C HIS A 245 11.24 -15.07 -23.03
N VAL A 246 12.22 -15.13 -22.11
CA VAL A 246 12.07 -14.67 -20.71
C VAL A 246 11.63 -13.21 -20.65
N GLN A 247 12.23 -12.32 -21.45
CA GLN A 247 11.86 -10.90 -21.49
C GLN A 247 10.42 -10.70 -21.99
N GLN A 248 10.05 -11.38 -23.08
CA GLN A 248 8.70 -11.29 -23.65
C GLN A 248 7.64 -11.85 -22.70
N THR A 249 7.89 -13.01 -22.12
CA THR A 249 6.95 -13.64 -21.19
C THR A 249 6.83 -12.85 -19.89
N THR A 250 7.92 -12.28 -19.37
CA THR A 250 7.87 -11.36 -18.21
C THR A 250 6.91 -10.20 -18.47
N GLN A 251 6.99 -9.57 -19.65
CA GLN A 251 6.08 -8.48 -20.00
C GLN A 251 4.62 -8.95 -20.15
N GLN A 252 4.40 -10.13 -20.72
CA GLN A 252 3.07 -10.72 -20.83
C GLN A 252 2.45 -11.05 -19.46
N VAL A 253 3.27 -11.49 -18.50
CA VAL A 253 2.86 -11.74 -17.11
C VAL A 253 2.48 -10.41 -16.44
N VAL A 254 3.29 -9.36 -16.57
CA VAL A 254 2.94 -8.00 -16.12
C VAL A 254 1.57 -7.58 -16.67
N GLU A 255 1.38 -7.66 -17.98
CA GLU A 255 0.13 -7.27 -18.63
C GLU A 255 -1.06 -8.13 -18.20
N ALA A 256 -0.87 -9.41 -17.92
CA ALA A 256 -1.91 -10.30 -17.45
C ALA A 256 -2.33 -9.98 -16.01
N LEU A 257 -1.36 -9.79 -15.11
CA LEU A 257 -1.61 -9.47 -13.69
C LEU A 257 -2.24 -8.08 -13.53
N GLU A 258 -1.74 -7.07 -14.26
CA GLU A 258 -2.35 -5.74 -14.25
C GLU A 258 -3.78 -5.80 -14.76
N ARG A 259 -4.03 -6.39 -15.95
CA ARG A 259 -5.38 -6.52 -16.49
C ARG A 259 -6.31 -7.34 -15.58
N GLY A 260 -5.79 -8.40 -14.97
CA GLY A 260 -6.49 -9.23 -14.01
C GLY A 260 -6.95 -8.42 -12.80
N SER A 261 -6.15 -7.46 -12.34
CA SER A 261 -6.49 -6.62 -11.19
C SER A 261 -7.52 -5.51 -11.45
N ILE A 262 -8.07 -5.42 -12.67
CA ILE A 262 -9.15 -4.47 -13.03
C ILE A 262 -10.49 -5.07 -12.65
N TYR A 263 -11.08 -4.62 -11.53
CA TYR A 263 -12.38 -5.12 -11.10
C TYR A 263 -13.47 -4.89 -12.14
N HIS A 264 -14.06 -5.99 -12.62
CA HIS A 264 -15.03 -6.04 -13.71
C HIS A 264 -14.62 -5.24 -14.97
N GLY A 265 -13.34 -5.30 -15.36
CA GLY A 265 -12.81 -4.57 -16.53
C GLY A 265 -13.58 -4.83 -17.84
N TYR A 266 -14.16 -6.02 -18.00
CA TYR A 266 -15.03 -6.35 -19.15
C TYR A 266 -16.42 -5.67 -19.12
N LYS A 267 -16.85 -5.09 -17.99
CA LYS A 267 -18.09 -4.29 -17.86
C LYS A 267 -17.82 -2.79 -17.87
N ASN A 268 -16.69 -2.38 -17.27
CA ASN A 268 -16.32 -0.99 -17.13
C ASN A 268 -14.94 -0.74 -17.75
N PRO A 269 -14.87 -0.30 -19.03
CA PRO A 269 -13.61 0.01 -19.69
C PRO A 269 -12.81 1.15 -19.04
N ALA A 270 -13.45 1.99 -18.21
CA ALA A 270 -12.80 3.08 -17.50
C ALA A 270 -12.17 2.64 -16.16
N ALA A 271 -12.49 1.42 -15.68
CA ALA A 271 -11.91 0.89 -14.46
C ALA A 271 -10.40 0.76 -14.59
N GLN A 272 -9.69 1.16 -13.54
CA GLN A 272 -8.24 1.08 -13.48
C GLN A 272 -7.80 -0.20 -12.77
N PRO A 273 -6.59 -0.72 -13.07
CA PRO A 273 -6.08 -1.88 -12.38
C PRO A 273 -5.69 -1.54 -10.96
N SER A 274 -5.96 -2.46 -10.04
CA SER A 274 -5.57 -2.30 -8.64
C SER A 274 -4.07 -2.46 -8.45
N LEU A 275 -3.38 -3.21 -9.32
CA LEU A 275 -1.93 -3.43 -9.26
C LEU A 275 -1.22 -2.82 -10.47
N ARG A 276 -0.03 -2.28 -10.26
CA ARG A 276 0.94 -1.93 -11.31
C ARG A 276 2.28 -2.54 -11.02
N TYR A 277 2.82 -3.27 -11.98
CA TYR A 277 4.11 -3.92 -11.82
C TYR A 277 5.20 -3.04 -12.40
N GLN A 278 6.26 -2.84 -11.62
CA GLN A 278 7.43 -2.09 -12.04
C GLN A 278 8.64 -3.00 -11.92
N ILE A 279 9.19 -3.44 -13.06
CA ILE A 279 10.47 -4.14 -13.07
C ILE A 279 11.56 -3.14 -12.65
N VAL A 280 12.16 -3.36 -11.49
CA VAL A 280 13.20 -2.49 -10.91
C VAL A 280 14.56 -2.81 -11.53
N GLU A 281 14.86 -4.09 -11.69
CA GLU A 281 16.10 -4.58 -12.27
C GLU A 281 15.93 -6.03 -12.75
N THR A 282 16.75 -6.43 -13.74
CA THR A 282 16.90 -7.82 -14.18
C THR A 282 18.33 -8.30 -13.96
N LEU A 283 18.52 -9.32 -13.13
CA LEU A 283 19.82 -9.94 -12.86
C LEU A 283 19.92 -11.28 -13.58
N GLU A 284 20.96 -11.47 -14.40
CA GLU A 284 21.19 -12.72 -15.11
C GLU A 284 22.45 -13.44 -14.61
N TYR A 285 22.34 -14.76 -14.46
CA TYR A 285 23.44 -15.66 -14.10
C TYR A 285 23.59 -16.73 -15.18
N MET A 286 24.83 -17.04 -15.57
CA MET A 286 25.13 -17.97 -16.68
C MET A 286 25.46 -19.39 -16.20
N ASP A 287 25.27 -19.61 -14.91
CA ASP A 287 25.55 -20.84 -14.20
C ASP A 287 24.23 -21.52 -13.76
N PRO A 288 24.25 -22.84 -13.44
CA PRO A 288 23.07 -23.56 -12.98
C PRO A 288 22.43 -22.95 -11.73
N LEU A 289 21.13 -23.20 -11.54
CA LEU A 289 20.44 -22.84 -10.31
C LEU A 289 21.11 -23.50 -9.10
N PRO A 290 21.34 -22.77 -8.00
CA PRO A 290 21.69 -23.36 -6.72
C PRO A 290 20.63 -24.38 -6.29
N THR A 291 21.05 -25.54 -5.80
CA THR A 291 20.16 -26.60 -5.34
C THR A 291 20.65 -27.24 -4.05
N TYR A 292 19.72 -27.84 -3.31
CA TYR A 292 20.03 -28.69 -2.17
C TYR A 292 19.22 -29.98 -2.21
N ARG A 293 19.70 -31.02 -1.53
CA ARG A 293 18.97 -32.27 -1.41
C ARG A 293 17.93 -32.16 -0.29
N LYS A 294 16.65 -32.21 -0.65
CA LYS A 294 15.54 -32.25 0.32
C LYS A 294 15.04 -33.70 0.51
N PRO A 295 14.95 -34.23 1.74
CA PRO A 295 14.37 -35.54 1.99
C PRO A 295 12.94 -35.65 1.43
N GLY A 296 12.60 -36.78 0.82
CA GLY A 296 11.27 -37.01 0.21
C GLY A 296 11.16 -36.61 -1.27
N HIS A 297 12.11 -35.83 -1.79
CA HIS A 297 12.14 -35.40 -3.18
C HIS A 297 13.03 -36.32 -4.03
N ARG A 298 12.61 -36.58 -5.28
CA ARG A 298 13.35 -37.46 -6.21
C ARG A 298 14.54 -36.76 -6.86
N VAL A 299 14.44 -35.44 -6.98
CA VAL A 299 15.46 -34.55 -7.53
C VAL A 299 15.80 -33.47 -6.50
N PRO A 300 16.92 -32.76 -6.63
CA PRO A 300 17.25 -31.64 -5.76
C PRO A 300 16.16 -30.55 -5.80
N MET A 301 15.98 -29.84 -4.69
CA MET A 301 15.13 -28.66 -4.62
C MET A 301 15.94 -27.42 -4.99
N ALA A 302 15.32 -26.41 -5.60
CA ALA A 302 15.92 -25.09 -5.74
C ALA A 302 16.31 -24.51 -4.36
N ASP A 303 17.53 -24.00 -4.22
CA ASP A 303 18.02 -23.37 -2.99
C ASP A 303 17.74 -21.87 -3.03
N TYR A 304 16.52 -21.50 -2.62
CA TYR A 304 16.08 -20.11 -2.60
C TYR A 304 16.94 -19.23 -1.68
N ASN A 305 17.44 -19.75 -0.55
CA ASN A 305 18.36 -19.00 0.31
C ASN A 305 19.67 -18.67 -0.41
N ALA A 306 20.27 -19.64 -1.11
CA ALA A 306 21.49 -19.39 -1.88
C ALA A 306 21.26 -18.34 -2.97
N VAL A 307 20.13 -18.41 -3.68
CA VAL A 307 19.74 -17.40 -4.67
C VAL A 307 19.56 -16.02 -4.03
N MET A 308 18.78 -15.93 -2.95
CA MET A 308 18.48 -14.67 -2.25
C MET A 308 19.73 -14.02 -1.64
N ASN A 309 20.64 -14.83 -1.09
CA ASN A 309 21.92 -14.35 -0.57
C ASN A 309 22.81 -13.80 -1.69
N ARG A 310 22.89 -14.50 -2.84
CA ARG A 310 23.69 -14.06 -3.98
C ARG A 310 23.26 -12.71 -4.53
N VAL A 311 21.95 -12.46 -4.62
CA VAL A 311 21.41 -11.19 -5.12
C VAL A 311 21.39 -10.07 -4.07
N ASN A 312 21.78 -10.37 -2.82
CA ASN A 312 21.63 -9.46 -1.67
C ASN A 312 20.19 -8.98 -1.50
N ILE A 313 19.25 -9.92 -1.34
CA ILE A 313 17.80 -9.62 -1.34
C ILE A 313 17.42 -8.53 -0.33
N ARG A 314 18.13 -8.45 0.80
CA ARG A 314 17.91 -7.44 1.84
C ARG A 314 17.98 -6.02 1.28
N HIS A 315 18.96 -5.72 0.43
CA HIS A 315 19.08 -4.41 -0.19
C HIS A 315 17.86 -4.09 -1.07
N TRP A 316 17.43 -5.05 -1.87
CA TRP A 316 16.31 -4.87 -2.79
C TRP A 316 14.99 -4.66 -2.06
N VAL A 317 14.72 -5.48 -1.04
CA VAL A 317 13.48 -5.37 -0.28
C VAL A 317 13.52 -4.11 0.62
N GLU A 318 14.47 -4.03 1.55
CA GLU A 318 14.46 -3.01 2.61
C GLU A 318 14.86 -1.60 2.14
N ALA A 319 15.74 -1.50 1.13
CA ALA A 319 16.23 -0.19 0.65
C ALA A 319 15.62 0.24 -0.69
N ARG A 320 15.16 -0.71 -1.52
CA ARG A 320 14.58 -0.42 -2.85
C ARG A 320 13.08 -0.70 -2.92
N GLY A 321 12.47 -1.26 -1.88
CA GLY A 321 11.04 -1.50 -1.78
C GLY A 321 10.53 -2.64 -2.66
N VAL A 322 11.40 -3.57 -3.07
CA VAL A 322 11.01 -4.76 -3.85
C VAL A 322 10.01 -5.59 -3.04
N LYS A 323 8.87 -5.90 -3.66
CA LYS A 323 7.80 -6.73 -3.09
C LYS A 323 7.79 -8.14 -3.66
N GLU A 324 8.27 -8.29 -4.89
CA GLU A 324 8.30 -9.58 -5.55
C GLU A 324 9.65 -9.86 -6.22
N VAL A 325 10.06 -11.12 -6.17
CA VAL A 325 11.19 -11.65 -6.93
C VAL A 325 10.67 -12.66 -7.93
N TRP A 326 10.91 -12.43 -9.21
CA TRP A 326 10.53 -13.35 -10.27
C TRP A 326 11.76 -14.12 -10.73
N LEU A 327 11.86 -15.37 -10.27
CA LEU A 327 12.98 -16.26 -10.55
C LEU A 327 12.69 -17.07 -11.81
N TRP A 328 13.36 -16.74 -12.90
CA TRP A 328 13.37 -17.53 -14.12
C TRP A 328 14.45 -18.60 -14.07
N GLY A 329 14.05 -19.84 -14.29
CA GLY A 329 14.94 -20.98 -14.34
C GLY A 329 14.33 -22.16 -15.07
N TYR A 330 14.75 -23.36 -14.66
CA TYR A 330 14.30 -24.62 -15.20
C TYR A 330 13.95 -25.56 -14.06
N HIS A 331 12.97 -26.42 -14.30
CA HIS A 331 12.55 -27.44 -13.37
C HIS A 331 11.81 -28.55 -14.11
N GLY A 332 11.46 -29.60 -13.37
CA GLY A 332 10.79 -30.78 -13.91
C GLY A 332 11.78 -31.90 -14.22
N GLY A 333 11.70 -32.99 -13.46
CA GLY A 333 12.54 -34.17 -13.64
C GLY A 333 14.04 -33.98 -13.33
N VAL A 334 14.52 -32.74 -13.12
CA VAL A 334 15.91 -32.42 -12.74
C VAL A 334 16.03 -31.55 -11.48
N ILE A 335 15.04 -30.69 -11.23
CA ILE A 335 14.94 -29.82 -10.05
C ILE A 335 13.46 -29.71 -9.66
N ASP A 336 13.19 -29.77 -8.36
CA ASP A 336 11.89 -29.49 -7.73
C ASP A 336 11.85 -28.04 -7.22
N ILE A 337 10.65 -27.45 -7.18
CA ILE A 337 10.42 -26.03 -6.91
C ILE A 337 9.18 -25.82 -6.04
N TRP A 338 9.09 -24.62 -5.50
CA TRP A 338 7.84 -23.99 -5.07
C TRP A 338 7.43 -22.93 -6.10
N GLU A 339 6.17 -22.96 -6.49
CA GLU A 339 5.55 -22.00 -7.41
C GLU A 339 5.60 -20.58 -6.82
N SER A 340 5.31 -20.48 -5.51
CA SER A 340 5.50 -19.26 -4.74
C SER A 340 6.06 -19.54 -3.34
N ASN A 341 6.83 -18.58 -2.82
CA ASN A 341 7.34 -18.60 -1.46
C ASN A 341 7.37 -17.19 -0.86
N MET A 342 7.05 -17.02 0.43
CA MET A 342 6.78 -15.71 1.03
C MET A 342 7.47 -15.58 2.38
N ALA A 343 8.16 -14.47 2.62
CA ALA A 343 8.82 -14.21 3.89
C ALA A 343 8.67 -12.74 4.31
N GLY A 344 8.58 -12.51 5.62
CA GLY A 344 8.45 -11.19 6.20
C GLY A 344 8.05 -11.19 7.67
N PRO A 345 7.85 -9.99 8.27
CA PRO A 345 7.55 -9.83 9.69
C PRO A 345 6.20 -10.45 10.11
N PHE A 346 5.30 -10.72 9.17
CA PHE A 346 3.99 -11.33 9.43
C PHE A 346 3.93 -12.82 9.13
N GLY A 347 5.07 -13.45 8.85
CA GLY A 347 5.19 -14.89 8.62
C GLY A 347 5.12 -15.27 7.14
N ASP A 348 4.90 -16.55 6.91
CA ASP A 348 4.92 -17.19 5.61
C ASP A 348 3.51 -17.69 5.26
N ILE A 349 2.92 -17.05 4.25
CA ILE A 349 1.61 -17.40 3.67
C ILE A 349 1.82 -17.79 2.19
N SER A 350 2.74 -18.72 1.95
CA SER A 350 3.03 -19.20 0.60
C SER A 350 2.14 -20.35 0.15
N ASN A 351 2.15 -20.58 -1.17
CA ASN A 351 1.80 -21.86 -1.80
C ASN A 351 3.02 -22.81 -1.79
N SER A 352 3.45 -23.16 -0.58
CA SER A 352 4.58 -24.07 -0.34
C SER A 352 4.38 -24.85 0.97
N ASP A 353 5.43 -25.53 1.47
CA ASP A 353 5.46 -26.14 2.81
C ASP A 353 5.39 -25.11 3.96
N ARG A 354 5.48 -23.81 3.66
CA ARG A 354 5.49 -22.70 4.62
C ARG A 354 6.66 -22.78 5.62
N ASP A 355 7.85 -23.14 5.14
CA ASP A 355 9.04 -23.29 5.97
C ASP A 355 9.68 -21.93 6.24
N ARG A 356 9.71 -21.52 7.50
CA ARG A 356 10.26 -20.22 7.93
C ARG A 356 11.74 -20.02 7.64
N PHE A 357 12.45 -21.05 7.20
CA PHE A 357 13.88 -21.02 6.94
C PHE A 357 14.25 -21.16 5.46
N ASP A 358 13.29 -21.27 4.55
CA ASP A 358 13.58 -21.44 3.12
C ASP A 358 13.73 -20.11 2.35
N LEU A 359 13.46 -18.98 3.01
CA LEU A 359 13.77 -17.61 2.58
C LEU A 359 14.33 -16.74 3.73
N PRO A 360 15.19 -15.74 3.43
CA PRO A 360 15.60 -14.75 4.42
C PRO A 360 14.43 -13.95 5.00
N ASN A 361 14.30 -13.95 6.33
CA ASN A 361 13.30 -13.10 7.00
C ASN A 361 13.83 -11.65 7.11
N LEU A 362 13.05 -10.69 6.58
CA LEU A 362 13.41 -9.27 6.47
C LEU A 362 12.40 -8.38 7.22
N SER A 363 12.69 -7.08 7.30
CA SER A 363 11.79 -6.12 7.96
C SER A 363 10.54 -5.77 7.13
N GLN A 364 10.49 -6.17 5.87
CA GLN A 364 9.35 -6.02 4.97
C GLN A 364 9.04 -7.35 4.28
N THR A 365 7.76 -7.62 4.02
CA THR A 365 7.33 -8.84 3.35
C THR A 365 7.61 -8.80 1.85
N TYR A 366 8.10 -9.93 1.31
CA TYR A 366 8.27 -10.15 -0.11
C TYR A 366 7.90 -11.58 -0.51
N THR A 367 7.54 -11.75 -1.79
CA THR A 367 7.18 -13.05 -2.38
C THR A 367 8.15 -13.40 -3.51
N VAL A 368 8.58 -14.65 -3.57
CA VAL A 368 9.39 -15.22 -4.64
C VAL A 368 8.51 -16.13 -5.48
N TYR A 369 8.47 -15.92 -6.79
CA TYR A 369 7.82 -16.80 -7.76
C TYR A 369 8.88 -17.52 -8.60
N HIS A 370 8.70 -18.81 -8.89
CA HIS A 370 9.67 -19.59 -9.66
C HIS A 370 9.10 -20.04 -11.01
N TYR A 371 9.45 -19.32 -12.06
CA TYR A 371 9.02 -19.59 -13.42
C TYR A 371 9.94 -20.54 -14.18
N ASN A 372 9.34 -21.37 -15.04
CA ASN A 372 10.06 -22.18 -16.02
C ASN A 372 10.24 -21.41 -17.33
N TYR A 373 11.47 -21.11 -17.76
CA TYR A 373 11.70 -20.49 -19.06
C TYR A 373 11.39 -21.41 -20.26
N GLY A 374 11.08 -22.69 -20.04
CA GLY A 374 10.57 -23.61 -21.05
C GLY A 374 9.05 -23.53 -21.23
N ARG A 375 8.36 -22.69 -20.45
CA ARG A 375 6.90 -22.52 -20.42
C ARG A 375 6.48 -21.11 -20.81
N GLY A 376 5.17 -20.89 -20.87
CA GLY A 376 4.58 -19.64 -21.32
C GLY A 376 4.06 -18.76 -20.17
N PRO A 377 3.38 -17.66 -20.52
CA PRO A 377 2.78 -16.76 -19.53
C PRO A 377 1.63 -17.39 -18.75
N SER A 378 0.97 -18.44 -19.28
CA SER A 378 -0.11 -19.11 -18.56
C SER A 378 0.41 -19.72 -17.27
N GLU A 379 1.43 -20.57 -17.35
CA GLU A 379 2.00 -21.24 -16.18
C GLU A 379 2.56 -20.23 -15.17
N ALA A 380 3.25 -19.18 -15.63
CA ALA A 380 3.77 -18.13 -14.74
C ALA A 380 2.66 -17.33 -14.03
N VAL A 381 1.50 -17.12 -14.66
CA VAL A 381 0.34 -16.45 -14.01
C VAL A 381 -0.39 -17.41 -13.08
N GLU A 382 -0.38 -18.71 -13.34
CA GLU A 382 -0.95 -19.72 -12.44
C GLU A 382 -0.24 -19.73 -11.08
N ASP A 383 1.09 -19.59 -11.05
CA ASP A 383 1.88 -19.42 -9.82
C ASP A 383 1.36 -18.25 -8.96
N HIS A 384 0.99 -17.13 -9.60
CA HIS A 384 0.38 -15.97 -8.94
C HIS A 384 -1.01 -16.25 -8.43
N MET A 385 -1.83 -16.98 -9.19
CA MET A 385 -3.17 -17.36 -8.74
C MET A 385 -3.10 -18.16 -7.45
N HIS A 386 -2.21 -19.15 -7.37
CA HIS A 386 -2.05 -19.95 -6.17
C HIS A 386 -1.59 -19.13 -4.97
N GLN A 387 -0.71 -18.14 -5.16
CA GLN A 387 -0.34 -17.23 -4.09
C GLN A 387 -1.50 -16.34 -3.64
N ILE A 388 -2.27 -15.78 -4.59
CA ILE A 388 -3.47 -14.99 -4.29
C ILE A 388 -4.47 -15.83 -3.49
N GLU A 389 -4.69 -17.08 -3.90
CA GLU A 389 -5.54 -18.03 -3.20
C GLU A 389 -5.05 -18.32 -1.78
N ALA A 390 -3.74 -18.58 -1.63
CA ALA A 390 -3.13 -18.84 -0.33
C ALA A 390 -3.30 -17.66 0.63
N VAL A 391 -3.08 -16.43 0.15
CA VAL A 391 -3.22 -15.20 0.92
C VAL A 391 -4.67 -14.96 1.31
N LEU A 392 -5.60 -14.94 0.35
CA LEU A 392 -7.01 -14.64 0.64
C LEU A 392 -7.67 -15.70 1.54
N ARG A 393 -7.27 -16.96 1.40
CA ARG A 393 -7.69 -18.06 2.29
C ARG A 393 -7.20 -17.86 3.72
N ASP A 394 -5.98 -17.35 3.89
CA ASP A 394 -5.40 -17.11 5.23
C ASP A 394 -6.10 -15.95 5.94
N ILE A 395 -6.43 -14.89 5.20
CA ILE A 395 -7.16 -13.72 5.74
C ILE A 395 -8.60 -14.07 6.14
N ASP A 396 -9.37 -14.72 5.27
CA ASP A 396 -10.72 -15.19 5.60
C ASP A 396 -11.11 -16.41 4.74
N HIS A 397 -10.78 -17.60 5.25
CA HIS A 397 -11.12 -18.88 4.61
C HIS A 397 -12.62 -18.97 4.26
N ARG A 398 -13.51 -18.54 5.16
CA ARG A 398 -14.93 -18.76 4.99
C ARG A 398 -15.50 -17.85 3.89
N LEU A 399 -15.12 -16.59 3.88
CA LEU A 399 -15.59 -15.66 2.85
C LEU A 399 -14.98 -15.99 1.49
N PHE A 400 -13.69 -16.36 1.46
CA PHE A 400 -13.01 -16.65 0.21
C PHE A 400 -13.32 -18.06 -0.34
N TRP A 401 -12.98 -19.13 0.40
CA TRP A 401 -13.12 -20.50 -0.10
C TRP A 401 -14.57 -20.98 -0.15
N GLU A 402 -15.35 -20.76 0.91
CA GLU A 402 -16.71 -21.29 0.96
C GLU A 402 -17.71 -20.43 0.17
N GLN A 403 -17.56 -19.10 0.17
CA GLN A 403 -18.53 -18.20 -0.47
C GLN A 403 -18.09 -17.67 -1.84
N PHE A 404 -16.84 -17.21 -2.00
CA PHE A 404 -16.36 -16.70 -3.29
C PHE A 404 -16.11 -17.83 -4.28
N VAL A 405 -15.21 -18.74 -3.93
CA VAL A 405 -14.81 -19.86 -4.79
C VAL A 405 -15.93 -20.91 -4.91
N GLY A 406 -16.48 -21.34 -3.78
CA GLY A 406 -17.56 -22.35 -3.73
C GLY A 406 -17.10 -23.74 -4.17
N ARG A 407 -18.06 -24.64 -4.38
CA ARG A 407 -17.76 -26.03 -4.81
C ARG A 407 -17.96 -26.21 -6.32
N PRO A 408 -17.23 -27.14 -6.96
CA PRO A 408 -17.48 -27.52 -8.35
C PRO A 408 -18.96 -27.83 -8.59
N GLY A 409 -19.53 -27.25 -9.64
CA GLY A 409 -20.94 -27.43 -10.01
C GLY A 409 -21.96 -26.55 -9.27
N GLU A 410 -21.58 -25.84 -8.19
CA GLU A 410 -22.49 -24.90 -7.53
C GLU A 410 -22.74 -23.63 -8.35
N GLY A 411 -21.83 -23.31 -9.28
CA GLY A 411 -21.88 -22.10 -10.08
C GLY A 411 -21.55 -20.85 -9.25
N ARG A 412 -20.49 -20.92 -8.46
CA ARG A 412 -19.82 -19.76 -7.84
C ARG A 412 -18.67 -19.30 -8.74
N CYS A 413 -17.60 -18.71 -8.19
CA CYS A 413 -16.54 -18.09 -8.98
C CYS A 413 -15.46 -19.08 -9.45
N GLY A 414 -15.29 -20.24 -8.81
CA GLY A 414 -14.19 -21.16 -9.14
C GLY A 414 -12.82 -20.65 -8.64
N TRP A 415 -11.74 -21.28 -9.12
CA TRP A 415 -10.35 -21.02 -8.73
C TRP A 415 -9.38 -21.34 -9.88
N ALA A 416 -8.06 -21.28 -9.65
CA ALA A 416 -7.01 -21.50 -10.65
C ALA A 416 -7.32 -22.67 -11.59
N HIS A 417 -7.53 -23.88 -11.05
CA HIS A 417 -7.72 -25.08 -11.86
C HIS A 417 -9.17 -25.34 -12.30
N PHE A 418 -10.16 -24.75 -11.62
CA PHE A 418 -11.58 -25.00 -11.87
C PHE A 418 -12.32 -23.72 -12.21
N PRO A 419 -12.62 -23.47 -13.51
CA PRO A 419 -13.66 -22.50 -13.83
C PRO A 419 -15.02 -22.97 -13.31
N PRO A 420 -16.06 -22.11 -13.28
CA PRO A 420 -17.35 -22.46 -12.70
C PRO A 420 -17.97 -23.73 -13.29
N ASN A 421 -17.72 -24.01 -14.57
CA ASN A 421 -18.23 -25.19 -15.27
C ASN A 421 -17.26 -26.39 -15.30
N GLY A 422 -16.09 -26.28 -14.67
CA GLY A 422 -15.08 -27.33 -14.62
C GLY A 422 -15.56 -28.54 -13.81
N VAL A 423 -15.25 -29.75 -14.29
CA VAL A 423 -15.61 -31.01 -13.62
C VAL A 423 -14.40 -31.86 -13.22
N ARG A 424 -13.20 -31.39 -13.55
CA ARG A 424 -11.91 -31.99 -13.22
C ARG A 424 -10.83 -30.90 -13.20
N ASP A 425 -9.65 -31.27 -12.73
CA ASP A 425 -8.49 -30.37 -12.70
C ASP A 425 -8.14 -29.86 -14.12
N TYR A 426 -7.81 -28.57 -14.22
CA TYR A 426 -7.39 -27.88 -15.45
C TYR A 426 -8.44 -27.88 -16.58
N ASP A 427 -9.74 -27.86 -16.24
CA ASP A 427 -10.83 -28.02 -17.21
C ASP A 427 -11.31 -26.68 -17.84
N TRP A 428 -10.37 -25.78 -18.12
CA TRP A 428 -10.64 -24.44 -18.66
C TRP A 428 -11.36 -24.43 -20.01
N ALA A 429 -11.21 -25.48 -20.81
CA ALA A 429 -11.80 -25.59 -22.14
C ALA A 429 -13.18 -26.28 -22.17
N ASN A 430 -13.80 -26.51 -21.00
CA ASN A 430 -15.07 -27.22 -20.95
C ASN A 430 -16.20 -26.43 -21.65
N PRO A 431 -16.84 -26.98 -22.70
CA PRO A 431 -17.85 -26.26 -23.47
C PRO A 431 -19.23 -26.26 -22.82
N ASN A 432 -19.45 -27.05 -21.77
CA ASN A 432 -20.75 -27.20 -21.14
C ASN A 432 -21.16 -25.91 -20.41
N PHE A 433 -22.44 -25.57 -20.48
CA PHE A 433 -22.98 -24.40 -19.81
C PHE A 433 -23.24 -24.65 -18.34
N ILE A 434 -23.00 -23.64 -17.51
CA ILE A 434 -23.42 -23.58 -16.11
C ILE A 434 -24.11 -22.26 -15.80
N TRP A 435 -25.01 -22.27 -14.83
CA TRP A 435 -25.53 -21.06 -14.20
C TRP A 435 -24.58 -20.63 -13.08
N THR A 436 -23.82 -19.56 -13.31
CA THR A 436 -22.83 -19.02 -12.35
C THR A 436 -23.07 -17.54 -12.06
N ASP A 437 -22.82 -17.11 -10.84
CA ASP A 437 -22.89 -15.71 -10.44
C ASP A 437 -21.53 -15.01 -10.42
N ILE A 438 -20.49 -15.58 -11.02
CA ILE A 438 -19.12 -15.01 -11.01
C ILE A 438 -19.09 -13.51 -11.35
N GLU A 439 -19.89 -13.05 -12.32
CA GLU A 439 -19.91 -11.64 -12.72
C GLU A 439 -20.76 -10.72 -11.85
N ASP A 440 -21.62 -11.22 -10.97
CA ASP A 440 -22.42 -10.44 -10.01
C ASP A 440 -22.27 -11.00 -8.59
N TRP A 441 -21.11 -11.58 -8.31
CA TRP A 441 -20.93 -12.34 -7.07
C TRP A 441 -21.20 -11.45 -5.86
N ARG A 442 -21.96 -12.01 -4.92
CA ARG A 442 -22.18 -11.45 -3.58
C ARG A 442 -21.99 -12.55 -2.55
N PRO A 443 -21.53 -12.20 -1.33
CA PRO A 443 -21.38 -13.16 -0.24
C PRO A 443 -22.63 -14.04 -0.01
N ASN A 444 -23.83 -13.44 -0.11
CA ASN A 444 -25.11 -14.11 0.12
C ASN A 444 -25.80 -14.64 -1.16
N GLY A 445 -25.12 -14.65 -2.31
CA GLY A 445 -25.71 -15.01 -3.60
C GLY A 445 -25.84 -13.83 -4.55
N GLY A 446 -25.30 -13.98 -5.76
CA GLY A 446 -25.42 -13.00 -6.85
C GLY A 446 -26.42 -13.43 -7.92
N GLU A 447 -26.69 -12.54 -8.87
CA GLU A 447 -27.46 -12.90 -10.06
C GLU A 447 -26.68 -13.88 -10.94
N LYS A 448 -27.24 -15.06 -11.18
CA LYS A 448 -26.62 -16.09 -12.02
C LYS A 448 -26.84 -15.82 -13.50
N LYS A 449 -25.77 -15.97 -14.29
CA LYS A 449 -25.78 -16.00 -15.75
C LYS A 449 -25.39 -17.36 -16.28
N ARG A 450 -25.91 -17.70 -17.45
CA ARG A 450 -25.58 -18.94 -18.15
C ARG A 450 -24.31 -18.74 -18.99
N LEU A 451 -23.19 -19.28 -18.54
CA LEU A 451 -21.86 -19.12 -19.14
C LEU A 451 -21.22 -20.47 -19.47
N ASN A 452 -20.21 -20.46 -20.34
CA ASN A 452 -19.30 -21.58 -20.63
C ASN A 452 -17.91 -21.04 -21.01
N CYS A 453 -17.00 -21.93 -21.42
CA CYS A 453 -15.62 -21.54 -21.69
C CYS A 453 -15.41 -20.45 -22.72
N ARG A 454 -16.36 -20.24 -23.65
CA ARG A 454 -16.26 -19.16 -24.63
C ARG A 454 -16.16 -17.78 -23.99
N ARG A 455 -16.63 -17.64 -22.75
CA ARG A 455 -16.55 -16.38 -22.00
C ARG A 455 -15.10 -15.95 -21.73
N TRP A 456 -14.20 -16.91 -21.58
CA TRP A 456 -12.75 -16.74 -21.41
C TRP A 456 -11.97 -17.44 -22.52
N ASN A 457 -12.50 -17.44 -23.76
CA ASN A 457 -11.85 -18.01 -24.94
C ASN A 457 -11.43 -19.50 -24.84
N CYS A 458 -11.94 -20.24 -23.85
CA CYS A 458 -11.56 -21.62 -23.56
C CYS A 458 -10.05 -21.80 -23.33
N ASP A 459 -9.38 -20.75 -22.85
CA ASP A 459 -7.94 -20.66 -22.66
C ASP A 459 -7.61 -20.33 -21.19
N SER A 460 -6.54 -20.94 -20.68
CA SER A 460 -6.14 -20.84 -19.27
C SER A 460 -5.72 -19.43 -18.88
N LEU A 461 -4.85 -18.78 -19.66
CA LEU A 461 -4.38 -17.43 -19.33
C LEU A 461 -5.53 -16.42 -19.29
N THR A 462 -6.43 -16.49 -20.28
CA THR A 462 -7.59 -15.60 -20.30
C THR A 462 -8.66 -15.97 -19.26
N TRP A 463 -8.73 -17.23 -18.83
CA TRP A 463 -9.46 -17.63 -17.62
C TRP A 463 -8.88 -16.96 -16.37
N PHE A 464 -7.56 -17.02 -16.18
CA PHE A 464 -6.88 -16.44 -15.01
C PHE A 464 -7.13 -14.93 -14.90
N ILE A 465 -6.99 -14.21 -16.03
CA ILE A 465 -7.32 -12.79 -16.12
C ILE A 465 -8.80 -12.56 -15.76
N TYR A 466 -9.72 -13.32 -16.37
CA TYR A 466 -11.15 -13.18 -16.11
C TYR A 466 -11.51 -13.45 -14.65
N TRP A 467 -10.95 -14.48 -14.03
CA TRP A 467 -11.16 -14.81 -12.62
C TRP A 467 -10.66 -13.69 -11.70
N MET A 468 -9.43 -13.20 -11.92
CA MET A 468 -8.88 -12.08 -11.15
C MET A 468 -9.76 -10.83 -11.25
N GLN A 469 -10.35 -10.55 -12.41
CA GLN A 469 -11.24 -9.40 -12.59
C GLN A 469 -12.54 -9.48 -11.79
N ASN A 470 -12.87 -10.65 -11.21
CA ASN A 470 -14.03 -10.85 -10.36
C ASN A 470 -13.70 -10.81 -8.85
N LEU A 471 -12.43 -10.72 -8.46
CA LEU A 471 -12.05 -10.47 -7.07
C LEU A 471 -12.46 -9.04 -6.66
N PRO A 472 -13.16 -8.84 -5.52
CA PRO A 472 -13.56 -7.52 -5.03
C PRO A 472 -12.39 -6.51 -5.03
N GLY A 473 -12.42 -5.57 -5.98
CA GLY A 473 -11.41 -4.52 -6.11
C GLY A 473 -11.81 -3.20 -5.45
N ALA A 474 -11.10 -2.12 -5.82
CA ALA A 474 -11.47 -0.76 -5.43
C ALA A 474 -12.91 -0.43 -5.88
N ASN A 475 -13.67 0.27 -5.02
CA ASN A 475 -15.04 0.69 -5.30
C ASN A 475 -15.99 -0.46 -5.70
N ASN A 476 -15.77 -1.66 -5.16
CA ASN A 476 -16.57 -2.84 -5.49
C ASN A 476 -18.07 -2.70 -5.13
N GLY A 477 -18.40 -1.86 -4.14
CA GLY A 477 -19.78 -1.59 -3.72
C GLY A 477 -20.50 -2.78 -3.08
N LEU A 478 -19.76 -3.82 -2.68
CA LEU A 478 -20.29 -5.02 -2.05
C LEU A 478 -20.29 -4.87 -0.53
N THR A 479 -21.25 -5.53 0.12
CA THR A 479 -21.34 -5.61 1.57
C THR A 479 -21.48 -7.06 2.03
N TYR A 480 -20.95 -7.35 3.22
CA TYR A 480 -21.18 -8.58 3.95
C TYR A 480 -21.54 -8.26 5.39
N ARG A 481 -22.73 -8.72 5.83
CA ARG A 481 -23.26 -8.43 7.19
C ARG A 481 -23.25 -6.92 7.50
N ASP A 482 -23.80 -6.14 6.57
CA ASP A 482 -23.91 -4.67 6.63
C ASP A 482 -22.59 -3.90 6.70
N ARG A 483 -21.46 -4.57 6.48
CA ARG A 483 -20.14 -3.96 6.39
C ARG A 483 -19.62 -4.02 4.95
N PRO A 484 -18.93 -2.98 4.44
CA PRO A 484 -18.38 -3.00 3.10
C PRO A 484 -17.29 -4.08 2.97
N LEU A 485 -17.18 -4.71 1.80
CA LEU A 485 -16.00 -5.52 1.49
C LEU A 485 -14.81 -4.60 1.20
N THR A 486 -13.63 -5.00 1.69
CA THR A 486 -12.39 -4.29 1.36
C THR A 486 -11.99 -4.52 -0.09
N ASN A 487 -11.08 -3.70 -0.62
CA ASN A 487 -10.37 -4.04 -1.85
C ASN A 487 -9.40 -5.20 -1.55
N TRP A 488 -9.69 -6.39 -2.03
CA TRP A 488 -8.91 -7.60 -1.73
C TRP A 488 -7.50 -7.54 -2.34
N TRP A 489 -7.28 -6.73 -3.37
CA TRP A 489 -5.95 -6.47 -3.92
C TRP A 489 -5.00 -5.79 -2.94
N THR A 490 -5.50 -5.24 -1.83
CA THR A 490 -4.66 -4.72 -0.73
C THR A 490 -3.74 -5.77 -0.15
N PHE A 491 -4.19 -7.03 -0.06
CA PHE A 491 -3.39 -8.10 0.53
C PHE A 491 -2.26 -8.58 -0.38
N ILE A 492 -2.27 -8.17 -1.65
CA ILE A 492 -1.18 -8.38 -2.60
C ILE A 492 -0.36 -7.08 -2.73
N GLY A 493 -1.06 -5.96 -2.84
CA GLY A 493 -0.52 -4.62 -3.08
C GLY A 493 0.20 -3.97 -1.92
N ASP A 494 -0.24 -4.21 -0.67
CA ASP A 494 0.34 -3.65 0.56
C ASP A 494 0.07 -4.58 1.75
N PHE A 495 0.60 -5.81 1.66
CA PHE A 495 0.40 -6.84 2.69
C PHE A 495 0.81 -6.37 4.09
N ASP A 496 1.99 -5.79 4.26
CA ASP A 496 2.47 -5.29 5.56
C ASP A 496 1.58 -4.17 6.12
N GLY A 497 1.10 -3.27 5.26
CA GLY A 497 0.12 -2.26 5.66
C GLY A 497 -1.19 -2.89 6.12
N ALA A 498 -1.68 -3.88 5.37
CA ALA A 498 -2.91 -4.61 5.69
C ALA A 498 -2.81 -5.32 7.04
N MET A 499 -1.71 -6.05 7.27
CA MET A 499 -1.49 -6.82 8.49
C MET A 499 -1.29 -5.92 9.71
N ARG A 500 -0.53 -4.82 9.59
CA ARG A 500 -0.38 -3.83 10.69
C ARG A 500 -1.72 -3.22 11.10
N LYS A 501 -2.58 -2.94 10.13
CA LYS A 501 -3.94 -2.40 10.33
C LYS A 501 -4.95 -3.47 10.72
N ARG A 502 -4.58 -4.76 10.70
CA ARG A 502 -5.47 -5.90 10.92
C ARG A 502 -6.69 -5.86 10.00
N LEU A 503 -6.48 -5.50 8.73
CA LEU A 503 -7.53 -5.50 7.73
C LEU A 503 -8.00 -6.94 7.47
N GLY A 504 -9.31 -7.11 7.30
CA GLY A 504 -9.90 -8.34 6.79
C GLY A 504 -10.43 -8.13 5.37
N LEU A 505 -11.01 -9.20 4.80
CA LEU A 505 -11.76 -9.13 3.53
C LEU A 505 -13.06 -8.29 3.66
N VAL A 506 -13.45 -7.96 4.89
CA VAL A 506 -14.57 -7.09 5.27
C VAL A 506 -14.02 -5.91 6.07
N GLY A 507 -14.41 -4.69 5.70
CA GLY A 507 -13.91 -3.42 6.25
C GLY A 507 -14.55 -3.06 7.58
#